data_AF-A0A969C3Q2-F1
#
_entry.id   AF-A0A969C3Q2-F1
#
_cell.length_a   1.000
_cell.length_b   1.000
_cell.length_c   1.000
_cell.angle_alpha   90.00
_cell.angle_beta   90.00
_cell.angle_gamma   90.00
#
_symmetry.space_group_name_H-M   'P 1'
#
loop_
_entity.id
_entity.type
_entity.pdbx_description
1 polymer ?
#
loop_
_entity_poly.entity_id
_entity_poly.type
_entity_poly.pdbx_seq_one_letter_code
_entity_poly.pdbx_strand_id
1 'polypeptide(L)'
;MNTSILNFTIVNSPKTKFSDAQFLLQEFTGKKFSRNEAENVWSAVLNHKWNMSENLGRDVGFRVAAIDFIENFYQSNKEIKQRKDLSKGEIKIPQFLRKIVRFYFESKGNSTNY
;
A
#
# COMPACT_ATOMS: atom_id res chain seq x y z
N MET A 1 -28.19 -36.12 19.10
CA MET A 1 -26.77 -35.77 18.91
C MET A 1 -26.73 -34.55 18.00
N ASN A 2 -26.32 -33.40 18.55
CA ASN A 2 -26.31 -32.11 17.88
C ASN A 2 -25.18 -32.04 16.83
N THR A 3 -25.52 -32.12 15.55
CA THR A 3 -24.64 -31.67 14.46
C THR A 3 -25.11 -30.31 13.98
N SER A 4 -24.88 -29.29 14.81
CA SER A 4 -25.14 -27.88 14.49
C SER A 4 -23.85 -27.10 14.65
N ILE A 5 -22.87 -27.37 13.79
CA ILE A 5 -21.66 -26.55 13.73
C ILE A 5 -21.37 -26.31 12.24
N LEU A 6 -21.27 -25.04 11.87
CA LEU A 6 -20.78 -24.49 10.60
C LEU A 6 -21.77 -24.29 9.44
N ASN A 7 -23.04 -24.02 9.73
CA ASN A 7 -23.84 -23.15 8.84
C ASN A 7 -23.65 -21.69 9.26
N PHE A 8 -22.42 -21.17 9.19
CA PHE A 8 -22.21 -19.72 9.10
C PHE A 8 -22.53 -19.32 7.66
N THR A 9 -23.79 -19.53 7.31
CA THR A 9 -24.32 -19.23 6.00
C THR A 9 -24.15 -17.73 5.82
N ILE A 10 -23.32 -17.38 4.84
CA ILE A 10 -23.28 -16.08 4.18
C ILE A 10 -24.63 -15.91 3.48
N VAL A 11 -25.70 -15.84 4.27
CA VAL A 11 -27.07 -15.63 3.82
C VAL A 11 -27.44 -14.26 4.33
N ASN A 12 -27.53 -13.36 3.36
CA ASN A 12 -28.00 -11.99 3.48
C ASN A 12 -26.94 -10.96 3.88
N SER A 13 -25.93 -10.76 3.03
CA SER A 13 -25.47 -9.39 2.84
C SER A 13 -26.38 -8.76 1.77
N PRO A 14 -27.23 -7.77 2.11
CA PRO A 14 -28.02 -7.05 1.11
C PRO A 14 -27.06 -6.55 0.04
N LYS A 15 -27.45 -6.57 -1.24
CA LYS A 15 -26.62 -6.08 -2.37
C LYS A 15 -26.18 -4.64 -2.09
N THR A 16 -25.07 -4.45 -1.38
CA THR A 16 -24.61 -3.12 -0.99
C THR A 16 -23.89 -2.52 -2.19
N LYS A 17 -23.98 -1.20 -2.31
CA LYS A 17 -23.31 -0.45 -3.39
C LYS A 17 -21.78 -0.56 -3.33
N PHE A 18 -21.21 -1.25 -2.32
CA PHE A 18 -19.79 -1.38 -2.04
C PHE A 18 -19.29 -2.79 -2.38
N SER A 19 -18.03 -2.91 -2.81
CA SER A 19 -17.32 -4.19 -2.95
C SER A 19 -16.95 -4.73 -1.56
N ASP A 20 -16.89 -6.05 -1.36
CA ASP A 20 -16.52 -6.68 -0.08
C ASP A 20 -15.16 -6.16 0.42
N ALA A 21 -14.23 -5.92 -0.50
CA ALA A 21 -12.93 -5.31 -0.20
C ALA A 21 -13.06 -3.90 0.42
N GLN A 22 -14.01 -3.08 -0.05
CA GLN A 22 -14.24 -1.74 0.52
C GLN A 22 -14.74 -1.84 1.95
N PHE A 23 -15.67 -2.77 2.20
CA PHE A 23 -16.21 -2.98 3.54
C PHE A 23 -15.12 -3.46 4.51
N LEU A 24 -14.35 -4.50 4.13
CA LEU A 24 -13.29 -5.05 4.97
C LEU A 24 -12.18 -4.03 5.26
N LEU A 25 -11.72 -3.29 4.24
CA LEU A 25 -10.70 -2.27 4.44
C LEU A 25 -11.20 -1.13 5.33
N GLN A 26 -12.45 -0.70 5.15
CA GLN A 26 -13.03 0.33 6.01
C GLN A 26 -13.18 -0.15 7.45
N GLU A 27 -13.63 -1.39 7.65
CA GLU A 27 -13.78 -1.99 8.98
C GLU A 27 -12.42 -2.13 9.70
N PHE A 28 -11.39 -2.60 9.00
CA PHE A 28 -10.08 -2.84 9.61
C PHE A 28 -9.26 -1.58 9.84
N THR A 29 -9.33 -0.62 8.92
CA THR A 29 -8.41 0.53 8.88
C THR A 29 -9.09 1.87 9.12
N GLY A 30 -10.43 1.92 9.12
CA GLY A 30 -11.21 3.16 9.20
C GLY A 30 -11.15 4.04 7.95
N LYS A 31 -10.34 3.67 6.93
CA LYS A 31 -10.17 4.46 5.69
C LYS A 31 -11.19 4.07 4.63
N LYS A 32 -11.64 5.07 3.87
CA LYS A 32 -12.56 4.88 2.74
C LYS A 32 -11.78 4.83 1.43
N PHE A 33 -12.07 3.83 0.62
CA PHE A 33 -11.44 3.60 -0.67
C PHE A 33 -12.49 3.60 -1.79
N SER A 34 -12.08 4.01 -3.00
CA SER A 34 -12.92 3.77 -4.19
C SER A 34 -12.98 2.26 -4.50
N ARG A 35 -13.97 1.81 -5.27
CA ARG A 35 -14.18 0.37 -5.54
C ARG A 35 -12.93 -0.30 -6.13
N ASN A 36 -12.42 0.24 -7.24
CA ASN A 36 -11.25 -0.32 -7.92
C ASN A 36 -9.99 -0.22 -7.04
N GLU A 37 -9.85 0.87 -6.29
CA GLU A 37 -8.72 1.04 -5.38
C GLU A 37 -8.76 0.03 -4.23
N ALA A 38 -9.94 -0.23 -3.66
CA ALA A 38 -10.11 -1.20 -2.59
C ALA A 38 -9.75 -2.62 -3.04
N GLU A 39 -10.14 -3.02 -4.25
CA GLU A 39 -9.80 -4.34 -4.79
C GLU A 39 -8.29 -4.51 -4.98
N ASN A 40 -7.62 -3.48 -5.50
CA ASN A 40 -6.16 -3.49 -5.66
C ASN A 40 -5.44 -3.50 -4.29
N VAL A 41 -5.88 -2.63 -3.37
CA VAL A 41 -5.31 -2.53 -2.03
C VAL A 41 -5.53 -3.82 -1.25
N TRP A 42 -6.72 -4.40 -1.31
CA TRP A 42 -7.04 -5.65 -0.64
C TRP A 42 -6.18 -6.81 -1.17
N SER A 43 -6.01 -6.91 -2.49
CA SER A 43 -5.10 -7.90 -3.09
C SER A 43 -3.66 -7.73 -2.59
N ALA A 44 -3.19 -6.49 -2.44
CA ALA A 44 -1.87 -6.20 -1.89
C ALA A 44 -1.77 -6.55 -0.39
N VAL A 45 -2.82 -6.29 0.39
CA VAL A 45 -2.91 -6.68 1.81
C VAL A 45 -2.85 -8.20 1.97
N LEU A 46 -3.51 -8.97 1.09
CA LEU A 46 -3.45 -10.44 1.13
C LEU A 46 -2.03 -10.95 0.91
N ASN A 47 -1.34 -10.42 -0.09
CA ASN A 47 0.07 -10.75 -0.35
C ASN A 47 0.98 -10.36 0.81
N HIS A 48 0.76 -9.17 1.39
CA HIS A 48 1.51 -8.70 2.55
C HIS A 48 1.29 -9.59 3.78
N LYS A 49 0.03 -9.96 4.07
CA LYS A 49 -0.32 -10.90 5.14
C LYS A 49 0.40 -12.23 4.96
N TRP A 50 0.38 -12.80 3.76
CA TRP A 50 1.08 -14.06 3.47
C TRP A 50 2.58 -13.93 3.80
N ASN A 51 3.24 -12.90 3.26
CA ASN A 51 4.67 -12.66 3.52
C ASN A 51 4.97 -12.45 5.00
N MET A 52 4.12 -11.73 5.73
CA MET A 52 4.26 -11.56 7.17
C MET A 52 4.11 -12.88 7.93
N SER A 53 3.12 -13.70 7.57
CA SER A 53 2.88 -15.00 8.21
C SER A 53 4.07 -15.94 8.00
N GLU A 54 4.61 -15.99 6.78
CA GLU A 54 5.81 -16.77 6.45
C GLU A 54 7.02 -16.32 7.27
N ASN A 55 7.28 -15.01 7.31
CA ASN A 55 8.44 -14.46 8.01
C ASN A 55 8.36 -14.65 9.53
N LEU A 56 7.16 -14.65 10.11
CA LEU A 56 6.95 -14.82 11.55
C LEU A 56 6.75 -16.28 11.97
N GLY A 57 6.62 -17.22 11.02
CA GLY A 57 6.34 -18.63 11.29
C GLY A 57 4.99 -18.86 11.98
N ARG A 58 4.03 -17.93 11.84
CA ARG A 58 2.68 -18.02 12.42
C ARG A 58 1.69 -17.20 11.61
N ASP A 59 0.41 -17.57 11.67
CA ASP A 59 -0.60 -16.78 10.96
C ASP A 59 -0.80 -15.39 11.57
N VAL A 60 -0.80 -14.37 10.71
CA VAL A 60 -1.13 -12.99 11.04
C VAL A 60 -2.57 -12.70 10.65
N GLY A 61 -3.35 -12.12 11.56
CA GLY A 61 -4.75 -11.77 11.30
C GLY A 61 -4.90 -10.66 10.25
N PHE A 62 -5.98 -10.71 9.46
CA PHE A 62 -6.25 -9.76 8.38
C PHE A 62 -6.24 -8.29 8.82
N ARG A 63 -6.83 -7.99 9.99
CA ARG A 63 -6.86 -6.61 10.51
C ARG A 63 -5.45 -6.06 10.77
N VAL A 64 -4.57 -6.87 11.34
CA VAL A 64 -3.19 -6.47 11.64
C VAL A 64 -2.41 -6.21 10.36
N ALA A 65 -2.48 -7.14 9.40
CA ALA A 65 -1.81 -6.98 8.11
C ALA A 65 -2.37 -5.79 7.31
N ALA A 66 -3.67 -5.54 7.38
CA ALA A 66 -4.29 -4.39 6.72
C ALA A 66 -3.82 -3.06 7.31
N ILE A 67 -3.78 -2.93 8.64
CA ILE A 67 -3.28 -1.73 9.31
C ILE A 67 -1.80 -1.50 8.95
N ASP A 68 -0.96 -2.52 9.11
CA ASP A 68 0.47 -2.43 8.82
C ASP A 68 0.73 -2.05 7.35
N PHE A 69 0.03 -2.69 6.42
CA PHE A 69 0.15 -2.36 5.00
C PHE A 69 -0.25 -0.91 4.72
N ILE A 70 -1.37 -0.44 5.30
CA ILE A 70 -1.86 0.91 5.07
C ILE A 70 -0.97 1.99 5.69
N GLU A 71 -0.35 1.72 6.82
CA GLU A 71 0.53 2.67 7.51
C GLU A 71 1.93 2.74 6.90
N ASN A 72 2.46 1.60 6.43
CA ASN A 72 3.86 1.51 6.02
C ASN A 72 4.07 1.43 4.51
N PHE A 73 3.11 0.89 3.74
CA PHE A 73 3.32 0.54 2.33
C PHE A 73 2.36 1.26 1.37
N TYR A 74 1.13 1.52 1.80
CA TYR A 74 0.14 2.17 0.96
C TYR A 74 0.43 3.67 0.78
N GLN A 75 0.61 4.07 -0.47
CA GLN A 75 0.69 5.47 -0.86
C GLN A 75 -0.60 5.86 -1.56
N SER A 76 -1.29 6.88 -1.03
CA SER A 76 -2.49 7.36 -1.69
C SER A 76 -2.13 8.03 -3.02
N ASN A 77 -3.02 7.95 -4.02
CA ASN A 77 -2.83 8.64 -5.30
C ASN A 77 -2.59 10.16 -5.13
N LYS A 78 -3.10 10.75 -4.04
CA LYS A 78 -2.86 12.16 -3.68
C LYS A 78 -1.42 12.40 -3.26
N GLU A 79 -0.86 11.52 -2.44
CA GLU A 79 0.55 11.60 -2.02
C GLU A 79 1.50 11.35 -3.19
N ILE A 80 1.17 10.42 -4.09
CA ILE A 80 1.96 10.17 -5.30
C ILE A 80 1.97 11.41 -6.20
N LYS A 81 0.81 12.06 -6.39
CA LYS A 81 0.74 13.32 -7.15
C LYS A 81 1.57 14.42 -6.50
N GLN A 82 1.40 14.64 -5.19
CA GLN A 82 2.21 15.61 -4.45
C GLN A 82 3.71 15.33 -4.60
N ARG A 83 4.16 14.09 -4.40
CA ARG A 83 5.58 13.72 -4.60
C ARG A 83 6.06 13.96 -6.02
N LYS A 84 5.22 13.67 -7.03
CA LYS A 84 5.53 13.95 -8.43
C LYS A 84 5.61 15.45 -8.71
N ASP A 85 4.77 16.25 -8.09
CA ASP A 85 4.79 17.71 -8.20
C ASP A 85 6.03 18.29 -7.50
N LEU A 86 6.45 17.73 -6.36
CA LEU A 86 7.73 18.05 -5.72
C LEU A 86 8.94 17.65 -6.59
N SER A 87 8.91 16.48 -7.24
CA SER A 87 10.01 16.03 -8.11
C SER A 87 10.06 16.76 -9.46
N LYS A 88 8.94 17.33 -9.90
CA LYS A 88 8.85 18.18 -11.11
C LYS A 88 9.38 19.59 -10.88
N GLY A 89 9.59 19.99 -9.63
CA GLY A 89 10.44 21.14 -9.34
C GLY A 89 11.83 20.81 -9.82
N GLU A 90 12.21 21.31 -11.01
CA GLU A 90 13.58 21.28 -11.49
C GLU A 90 14.48 21.77 -10.35
N ILE A 91 15.23 20.87 -9.72
CA ILE A 91 16.29 21.27 -8.81
C ILE A 91 17.35 21.90 -9.70
N LYS A 92 17.23 23.21 -9.93
CA LYS A 92 18.21 23.99 -10.68
C LYS A 92 19.49 24.00 -9.86
N ILE A 93 20.36 23.02 -10.10
CA ILE A 93 21.68 22.96 -9.48
C ILE A 93 22.39 24.27 -9.84
N PRO A 94 22.71 25.13 -8.86
CA PRO A 94 23.47 26.34 -9.12
C PRO A 94 24.75 25.99 -9.88
N GLN A 95 25.14 26.83 -10.85
CA GLN A 95 26.27 26.51 -11.74
C GLN A 95 27.56 26.16 -10.95
N PHE A 96 27.78 26.81 -9.81
CA PHE A 96 28.93 26.57 -8.94
C PHE A 96 28.94 25.19 -8.26
N LEU A 97 27.77 24.59 -8.03
CA LEU A 97 27.63 23.27 -7.40
C LEU A 97 27.70 22.12 -8.41
N ARG A 98 27.57 22.38 -9.71
CA ARG A 98 27.61 21.34 -10.76
C ARG A 98 28.87 20.49 -10.69
N LYS A 99 30.03 21.10 -10.41
CA LYS A 99 31.32 20.40 -10.32
C LYS A 99 31.38 19.46 -9.11
N ILE A 100 30.84 19.89 -7.97
CA ILE A 100 30.81 19.10 -6.72
C ILE A 100 29.85 17.92 -6.87
N VAL A 101 28.65 18.17 -7.38
CA VAL A 101 27.64 17.12 -7.61
C VAL A 101 28.15 16.09 -8.62
N ARG A 102 28.77 16.55 -9.73
CA ARG A 102 29.40 15.67 -10.72
C ARG A 102 30.46 14.77 -10.06
N PHE A 103 31.39 15.36 -9.32
CA PHE A 103 32.45 14.61 -8.63
C PHE A 103 31.91 13.56 -7.66
N TYR A 104 30.88 13.94 -6.88
CA TYR A 104 30.23 13.03 -5.94
C TYR A 104 29.60 11.80 -6.64
N PHE A 105 28.90 12.01 -7.76
CA PHE A 105 28.27 10.92 -8.51
C PHE A 105 29.28 10.05 -9.28
N GLU A 106 30.32 10.67 -9.84
CA GLU A 106 31.40 9.99 -10.57
C GLU A 106 32.22 9.09 -9.63
N SER A 107 32.45 9.53 -8.38
CA SER A 107 33.07 8.72 -7.32
C SER A 107 32.23 7.52 -6.88
N LYS A 108 30.91 7.51 -7.16
CA LYS A 108 29.99 6.42 -6.82
C LYS A 108 29.70 5.49 -8.00
N GLY A 109 30.37 5.67 -9.14
CA GLY A 109 30.22 4.81 -10.31
C GLY A 109 28.92 5.04 -11.11
N ASN A 110 28.20 6.14 -10.83
CA ASN A 110 26.97 6.47 -11.54
C ASN A 110 27.22 7.65 -12.49
N SER A 111 27.20 7.40 -13.80
CA SER A 111 27.29 8.47 -14.80
C SER A 111 25.93 9.14 -14.98
N THR A 112 25.78 10.36 -14.47
CA THR A 112 24.57 11.15 -14.67
C THR A 112 24.72 12.08 -15.88
N ASN A 113 23.99 11.81 -16.95
CA ASN A 113 23.71 12.78 -18.03
C ASN A 113 22.52 13.64 -17.58
N TYR A 114 22.81 14.84 -17.07
CA TYR A 114 21.83 15.89 -16.77
C TYR A 114 22.01 17.06 -17.73
#